data_AF-A0A3L7TNK5-F1
#
_entry.id   AF-A0A3L7TNK5-F1
#
_cell.length_a   1.000
_cell.length_b   1.000
_cell.length_c   1.000
_cell.angle_alpha   90.00
_cell.angle_beta   90.00
_cell.angle_gamma   90.00
#
_symmetry.space_group_name_H-M   'P 1'
#
loop_
_entity.id
_entity.type
_entity.pdbx_description
1 polymer ?
#
loop_
_entity_poly.entity_id
_entity_poly.type
_entity_poly.pdbx_seq_one_letter_code
_entity_poly.pdbx_strand_id
1 'polypeptide(L)'
;MHVPFIAPMTLWRFRVVCLRGTDSRPSLCGLATTSPLRGFIMLNVSSCALSFRSDRSRVAFSIGAAVLAATLLTPDARGDSVAQVSSPAGASMIATMTITITTALGTSSDSDTKTIAILANGSAQLAPSAPPWNGVTIDALHLDPADTTFHFDLYCFPFIGCQPLDVAVSGLTIDSTAPMSSIVTASGGATFPNANFLVRGAYSTTGVATATGTLDDATTATFACRVQALAKSQVKFDQLSLAPIVNVVDAASLPSGVTALTITFASNLTNTTLSGMYVAANPYDLNGDGVVDAADLSTLLAQWGVAGSADLDGDGLVGAADLAILLSNWG
;
A
#
# COMPACT_ATOMS: atom_id res chain seq x y z
N MET A 1 -56.89 -1.88 23.49
CA MET A 1 -55.88 -1.23 24.36
C MET A 1 -54.54 -1.82 23.95
N HIS A 2 -53.68 -1.28 23.08
CA HIS A 2 -53.40 0.08 22.59
C HIS A 2 -53.23 1.13 23.68
N VAL A 3 -52.01 1.19 24.24
CA VAL A 3 -51.28 2.42 24.59
C VAL A 3 -49.77 2.15 24.35
N PRO A 4 -49.03 3.06 23.67
CA PRO A 4 -47.64 2.88 23.25
C PRO A 4 -46.63 3.43 24.27
N PHE A 5 -45.38 2.95 24.23
CA PHE A 5 -44.25 3.59 24.90
C PHE A 5 -43.42 4.35 23.87
N ILE A 6 -43.26 5.65 24.11
CA ILE A 6 -42.52 6.62 23.30
C ILE A 6 -41.19 6.86 24.01
N ALA A 7 -40.08 6.71 23.28
CA ALA A 7 -38.78 7.28 23.65
C ALA A 7 -38.26 8.13 22.47
N PRO A 8 -37.63 9.30 22.72
CA PRO A 8 -37.42 10.32 21.70
C PRO A 8 -36.15 10.05 20.86
N MET A 9 -36.31 10.01 19.54
CA MET A 9 -35.21 10.23 18.60
C MET A 9 -34.98 11.74 18.46
N THR A 10 -33.90 12.25 19.04
CA THR A 10 -33.41 13.61 18.81
C THR A 10 -32.94 13.75 17.37
N LEU A 11 -33.74 14.44 16.55
CA LEU A 11 -33.34 14.89 15.22
C LEU A 11 -32.20 15.93 15.34
N TRP A 12 -31.00 15.57 14.92
CA TRP A 12 -29.95 16.56 14.62
C TRP A 12 -30.33 17.30 13.33
N ARG A 13 -30.80 18.54 13.45
CA ARG A 13 -30.96 19.45 12.30
C ARG A 13 -29.60 20.03 11.93
N PHE A 14 -28.93 19.44 10.95
CA PHE A 14 -27.76 20.07 10.33
C PHE A 14 -28.24 21.19 9.39
N ARG A 15 -27.83 22.42 9.68
CA ARG A 15 -28.06 23.57 8.79
C ARG A 15 -26.77 23.82 8.01
N VAL A 16 -26.70 23.31 6.79
CA VAL A 16 -25.61 23.61 5.86
C VAL A 16 -25.82 25.03 5.35
N VAL A 17 -24.92 25.95 5.68
CA VAL A 17 -24.92 27.33 5.17
C VAL A 17 -23.81 27.45 4.13
N CYS A 18 -24.19 27.51 2.85
CA CYS A 18 -23.26 27.86 1.79
C CYS A 18 -22.98 29.37 1.84
N LEU A 19 -21.74 29.76 2.07
CA LEU A 19 -21.28 31.14 1.86
C LEU A 19 -20.52 31.20 0.55
N ARG A 20 -21.02 31.94 -0.44
CA ARG A 20 -20.16 32.56 -1.46
C ARG A 20 -20.80 33.80 -2.06
N GLY A 21 -19.92 34.78 -2.30
CA GLY A 21 -19.98 35.70 -3.43
C GLY A 21 -21.09 36.73 -3.36
N THR A 22 -20.69 38.00 -3.37
CA THR A 22 -21.54 39.17 -3.59
C THR A 22 -22.45 38.99 -4.82
N ASP A 23 -23.71 38.58 -4.65
CA ASP A 23 -24.90 39.19 -5.30
C ASP A 23 -26.23 38.47 -4.99
N SER A 24 -27.21 39.27 -4.56
CA SER A 24 -28.67 39.22 -4.79
C SER A 24 -29.48 37.90 -4.95
N ARG A 25 -30.28 37.59 -3.91
CA ARG A 25 -31.55 36.80 -3.80
C ARG A 25 -31.49 35.25 -3.62
N PRO A 26 -32.22 34.67 -2.63
CA PRO A 26 -32.26 33.23 -2.40
C PRO A 26 -33.37 32.50 -3.18
N SER A 27 -33.04 31.39 -3.85
CA SER A 27 -33.98 30.39 -4.34
C SER A 27 -33.75 29.04 -3.65
N LEU A 28 -34.83 28.43 -3.16
CA LEU A 28 -34.86 27.11 -2.51
C LEU A 28 -34.39 25.99 -3.45
N CYS A 29 -33.46 25.14 -3.00
CA CYS A 29 -33.08 23.93 -3.71
C CYS A 29 -33.34 22.68 -2.83
N GLY A 30 -34.35 21.90 -3.23
CA GLY A 30 -34.55 20.45 -3.03
C GLY A 30 -34.43 19.83 -1.63
N LEU A 31 -35.56 19.37 -1.06
CA LEU A 31 -35.59 18.30 -0.05
C LEU A 31 -35.19 16.97 -0.69
N ALA A 32 -34.21 16.26 -0.14
CA ALA A 32 -34.01 14.83 -0.40
C ALA A 32 -34.63 14.01 0.75
N THR A 33 -35.67 13.25 0.43
CA THR A 33 -36.34 12.29 1.31
C THR A 33 -35.61 10.94 1.31
N THR A 34 -35.38 10.37 2.48
CA THR A 34 -34.72 9.07 2.69
C THR A 34 -35.72 7.91 2.52
N SER A 35 -35.38 6.90 1.73
CA SER A 35 -36.05 5.58 1.74
C SER A 35 -35.09 4.52 2.33
N PRO A 36 -35.57 3.58 3.16
CA PRO A 36 -34.72 2.56 3.76
C PRO A 36 -34.62 1.39 2.78
N LEU A 37 -33.43 1.13 2.24
CA LEU A 37 -32.93 -0.18 1.80
C LEU A 37 -31.63 0.03 1.01
N ARG A 38 -30.55 -0.62 1.49
CA ARG A 38 -29.20 -0.69 0.90
C ARG A 38 -28.38 0.60 1.01
N GLY A 39 -27.59 0.66 2.08
CA GLY A 39 -26.66 1.75 2.35
C GLY A 39 -25.44 1.71 1.42
N PHE A 40 -25.22 2.82 0.72
CA PHE A 40 -23.91 3.40 0.38
C PHE A 40 -24.21 4.78 -0.23
N ILE A 41 -23.79 5.87 0.44
CA ILE A 41 -23.85 7.23 -0.10
C ILE A 41 -22.41 7.73 -0.21
N MET A 42 -21.91 7.91 -1.44
CA MET A 42 -20.70 8.67 -1.70
C MET A 42 -21.00 10.16 -1.54
N LEU A 43 -20.30 10.84 -0.63
CA LEU A 43 -20.27 12.31 -0.54
C LEU A 43 -19.00 12.82 -1.24
N ASN A 44 -19.18 13.47 -2.40
CA ASN A 44 -18.10 14.19 -3.09
C ASN A 44 -17.90 15.54 -2.41
N VAL A 45 -16.85 15.68 -1.60
CA VAL A 45 -16.54 16.91 -0.84
C VAL A 45 -15.42 17.69 -1.54
N SER A 46 -15.67 18.19 -2.75
CA SER A 46 -14.78 19.21 -3.33
C SER A 46 -15.14 20.60 -2.77
N SER A 47 -14.27 21.12 -1.90
CA SER A 47 -14.24 22.50 -1.36
C SER A 47 -15.17 22.82 -0.18
N CYS A 48 -14.74 22.49 1.05
CA CYS A 48 -15.31 23.04 2.28
C CYS A 48 -14.20 23.57 3.20
N ALA A 49 -14.23 24.86 3.56
CA ALA A 49 -13.32 25.47 4.52
C ALA A 49 -14.02 25.59 5.89
N LEU A 50 -13.46 24.98 6.93
CA LEU A 50 -13.92 25.18 8.31
C LEU A 50 -13.43 26.54 8.83
N SER A 51 -14.34 27.39 9.30
CA SER A 51 -14.02 28.65 9.98
C SER A 51 -14.58 28.61 11.40
N PHE A 52 -13.69 28.66 12.41
CA PHE A 52 -14.07 28.86 13.82
C PHE A 52 -14.16 30.36 14.12
N ARG A 53 -15.27 30.80 14.73
CA ARG A 53 -15.49 32.19 15.17
C ARG A 53 -15.33 32.25 16.68
N SER A 54 -14.22 32.83 17.14
CA SER A 54 -14.02 33.23 18.54
C SER A 54 -14.30 34.73 18.66
N ASP A 55 -15.16 35.10 19.62
CA ASP A 55 -15.51 36.50 19.88
C ASP A 55 -14.32 37.21 20.56
N ARG A 56 -13.73 38.16 19.81
CA ARG A 56 -12.68 39.14 20.14
C ARG A 56 -11.32 38.86 19.48
N SER A 57 -10.85 39.90 18.79
CA SER A 57 -9.55 40.09 18.11
C SER A 57 -9.26 39.25 16.85
N ARG A 58 -9.18 39.94 15.70
CA ARG A 58 -8.76 39.40 14.41
C ARG A 58 -7.23 39.30 14.37
N VAL A 59 -6.69 38.08 14.34
CA VAL A 59 -5.32 37.81 13.88
C VAL A 59 -5.41 36.69 12.86
N ALA A 60 -5.11 36.99 11.60
CA ALA A 60 -5.07 36.02 10.52
C ALA A 60 -3.65 35.44 10.42
N PHE A 61 -3.46 34.18 10.80
CA PHE A 61 -2.26 33.41 10.46
C PHE A 61 -2.61 32.46 9.32
N SER A 62 -1.96 32.60 8.18
CA SER A 62 -2.05 31.66 7.06
C SER A 62 -1.06 30.53 7.29
N ILE A 63 -1.54 29.34 7.66
CA ILE A 63 -0.76 28.10 7.63
C ILE A 63 -1.23 27.33 6.39
N GLY A 64 -0.33 27.15 5.42
CA GLY A 64 -0.59 26.33 4.25
C GLY A 64 -0.77 24.87 4.67
N ALA A 65 -1.98 24.34 4.52
CA ALA A 65 -2.27 22.94 4.81
C ALA A 65 -1.80 22.08 3.63
N ALA A 66 -0.66 21.40 3.81
CA ALA A 66 -0.36 20.20 3.05
C ALA A 66 -1.39 19.14 3.46
N VAL A 67 -2.24 18.73 2.52
CA VAL A 67 -3.18 17.62 2.71
C VAL A 67 -2.36 16.33 2.65
N LEU A 68 -1.86 15.90 3.81
CA LEU A 68 -1.49 14.51 4.01
C LEU A 68 -2.81 13.75 4.14
N ALA A 69 -3.21 13.04 3.09
CA ALA A 69 -4.31 12.10 3.15
C ALA A 69 -3.88 10.92 4.02
N ALA A 70 -3.96 11.08 5.34
CA ALA A 70 -4.01 9.95 6.25
C ALA A 70 -5.35 9.26 5.99
N THR A 71 -5.32 8.23 5.15
CA THR A 71 -6.35 7.19 5.16
C THR A 71 -6.47 6.70 6.59
N LEU A 72 -7.56 7.09 7.27
CA LEU A 72 -8.00 6.46 8.50
C LEU A 72 -8.29 5.00 8.14
N LEU A 73 -7.28 4.14 8.28
CA LEU A 73 -7.47 2.71 8.46
C LEU A 73 -8.39 2.59 9.68
N THR A 74 -9.63 2.19 9.47
CA THR A 74 -10.37 1.54 10.55
C THR A 74 -9.67 0.19 10.73
N PRO A 75 -8.91 -0.05 11.81
CA PRO A 75 -8.48 -1.41 12.10
C PRO A 75 -9.75 -2.23 12.22
N ASP A 76 -9.89 -3.26 11.38
CA ASP A 76 -10.91 -4.27 11.63
C ASP A 76 -10.59 -4.84 13.02
N ALA A 77 -11.53 -4.69 13.93
CA ALA A 77 -11.28 -4.76 15.36
C ALA A 77 -11.19 -6.22 15.83
N ARG A 78 -10.10 -6.93 15.50
CA ARG A 78 -9.59 -8.12 16.21
C ARG A 78 -8.10 -8.39 15.84
N GLY A 79 -7.16 -7.85 16.61
CA GLY A 79 -5.92 -8.57 16.97
C GLY A 79 -4.96 -9.05 15.86
N ASP A 80 -4.69 -8.27 14.82
CA ASP A 80 -3.61 -8.55 13.85
C ASP A 80 -2.37 -7.69 14.11
N SER A 81 -1.19 -8.26 13.90
CA SER A 81 0.08 -7.56 14.15
C SER A 81 0.54 -6.76 12.94
N VAL A 82 1.03 -5.54 13.15
CA VAL A 82 1.53 -4.69 12.06
C VAL A 82 3.05 -4.71 12.06
N ALA A 83 3.65 -4.92 10.90
CA ALA A 83 5.08 -4.93 10.69
C ALA A 83 5.47 -3.90 9.63
N GLN A 84 6.47 -3.08 9.95
CA GLN A 84 7.17 -2.24 8.98
C GLN A 84 8.48 -2.96 8.62
N VAL A 85 8.60 -3.39 7.37
CA VAL A 85 9.72 -4.21 6.92
C VAL A 85 10.58 -3.44 5.92
N SER A 86 11.88 -3.67 5.95
CA SER A 86 12.83 -3.05 5.03
C SER A 86 13.96 -4.01 4.68
N SER A 87 14.57 -3.78 3.52
CA SER A 87 15.73 -4.53 3.06
C SER A 87 16.98 -4.14 3.87
N PRO A 88 17.88 -5.09 4.16
CA PRO A 88 19.16 -4.77 4.76
C PRO A 88 20.04 -3.93 3.82
N ALA A 89 21.00 -3.20 4.39
CA ALA A 89 21.99 -2.49 3.60
C ALA A 89 22.77 -3.48 2.69
N GLY A 90 22.94 -3.11 1.42
CA GLY A 90 23.61 -3.95 0.42
C GLY A 90 22.74 -5.09 -0.13
N ALA A 91 21.43 -5.08 0.11
CA ALA A 91 20.51 -5.99 -0.57
C ALA A 91 20.64 -5.86 -2.09
N SER A 92 20.48 -7.00 -2.77
CA SER A 92 20.56 -7.06 -4.23
C SER A 92 19.47 -7.94 -4.81
N MET A 93 19.15 -7.68 -6.06
CA MET A 93 18.29 -8.51 -6.87
C MET A 93 19.02 -8.92 -8.14
N ILE A 94 18.61 -10.05 -8.71
CA ILE A 94 19.04 -10.42 -10.06
C ILE A 94 17.93 -9.96 -11.00
N ALA A 95 18.26 -9.05 -11.89
CA ALA A 95 17.37 -8.61 -12.95
C ALA A 95 17.85 -9.22 -14.26
N THR A 96 16.95 -9.93 -14.94
CA THR A 96 17.14 -10.36 -16.32
C THR A 96 16.21 -9.54 -17.20
N MET A 97 16.77 -8.83 -18.17
CA MET A 97 16.00 -8.20 -19.22
C MET A 97 16.19 -8.99 -20.51
N THR A 98 15.09 -9.40 -21.11
CA THR A 98 15.08 -10.03 -22.44
C THR A 98 14.43 -9.08 -23.43
N ILE A 99 15.11 -8.84 -24.55
CA ILE A 99 14.59 -8.06 -25.66
C ILE A 99 14.38 -8.98 -26.85
N THR A 100 13.19 -8.92 -27.42
CA THR A 100 12.87 -9.57 -28.70
C THR A 100 12.38 -8.51 -29.68
N ILE A 101 13.08 -8.34 -30.79
CA ILE A 101 12.73 -7.43 -31.88
C ILE A 101 12.34 -8.24 -33.10
N THR A 102 11.13 -8.00 -33.60
CA THR A 102 10.70 -8.56 -34.89
C THR A 102 10.69 -7.48 -35.96
N THR A 103 11.23 -7.80 -37.13
CA THR A 103 11.24 -6.93 -38.31
C THR A 103 10.76 -7.73 -39.53
N ALA A 104 10.56 -7.05 -40.66
CA ALA A 104 10.27 -7.71 -41.94
C ALA A 104 11.40 -8.66 -42.43
N LEU A 105 12.61 -8.51 -41.89
CA LEU A 105 13.79 -9.32 -42.25
C LEU A 105 13.98 -10.53 -41.32
N GLY A 106 13.23 -10.60 -40.21
CA GLY A 106 13.34 -11.66 -39.22
C GLY A 106 13.28 -11.15 -37.78
N THR A 107 13.32 -12.10 -36.84
CA THR A 107 13.32 -11.84 -35.39
C THR A 107 14.72 -12.01 -34.83
N SER A 108 15.14 -11.08 -33.98
CA SER A 108 16.35 -11.17 -33.17
C SER A 108 15.98 -11.04 -31.70
N SER A 109 16.58 -11.86 -30.85
CA SER A 109 16.38 -11.80 -29.41
C SER A 109 17.70 -11.95 -28.71
N ASP A 110 17.86 -11.21 -27.61
CA ASP A 110 18.98 -11.36 -26.71
C ASP A 110 18.53 -11.06 -25.26
N SER A 111 19.33 -11.45 -24.29
CA SER A 111 19.05 -11.26 -22.87
C SER A 111 20.30 -10.91 -22.09
N ASP A 112 20.19 -9.92 -21.21
CA ASP A 112 21.24 -9.57 -20.25
C ASP A 112 20.74 -9.79 -18.83
N THR A 113 21.63 -10.28 -17.96
CA THR A 113 21.33 -10.57 -16.56
C THR A 113 22.35 -9.89 -15.66
N LYS A 114 21.87 -9.04 -14.76
CA LYS A 114 22.71 -8.29 -13.83
C LYS A 114 22.23 -8.45 -12.40
N THR A 115 23.19 -8.46 -11.48
CA THR A 115 22.93 -8.27 -10.05
C THR A 115 22.94 -6.78 -9.76
N ILE A 116 21.82 -6.25 -9.29
CA ILE A 116 21.59 -4.82 -9.06
C ILE A 116 21.30 -4.61 -7.58
N ALA A 117 21.85 -3.54 -7.00
CA ALA A 117 21.46 -3.13 -5.65
C ALA A 117 19.98 -2.76 -5.61
N ILE A 118 19.31 -3.05 -4.50
CA ILE A 118 17.89 -2.71 -4.32
C ILE A 118 17.66 -2.18 -2.92
N LEU A 119 16.85 -1.12 -2.84
CA LEU A 119 16.18 -0.72 -1.61
C LEU A 119 14.74 -1.21 -1.70
N ALA A 120 14.25 -1.82 -0.64
CA ALA A 120 12.88 -2.27 -0.58
C ALA A 120 12.31 -2.05 0.82
N ASN A 121 11.06 -1.61 0.88
CA ASN A 121 10.33 -1.40 2.12
C ASN A 121 8.86 -1.75 1.92
N GLY A 122 8.17 -1.99 3.03
CA GLY A 122 6.76 -2.30 2.99
C GLY A 122 6.15 -2.35 4.37
N SER A 123 4.83 -2.40 4.38
CA SER A 123 4.02 -2.59 5.57
C SER A 123 3.15 -3.82 5.40
N ALA A 124 3.07 -4.63 6.45
CA ALA A 124 2.27 -5.84 6.44
C ALA A 124 1.49 -6.03 7.74
N GLN A 125 0.27 -6.51 7.63
CA GLN A 125 -0.53 -7.06 8.72
C GLN A 125 -0.36 -8.57 8.73
N LEU A 126 -0.13 -9.14 9.90
CA LEU A 126 0.08 -10.56 10.10
C LEU A 126 -0.96 -11.07 11.10
N ALA A 127 -1.66 -12.12 10.69
CA ALA A 127 -2.75 -12.73 11.43
C ALA A 127 -2.36 -14.15 11.88
N PRO A 128 -2.63 -14.54 13.15
CA PRO A 128 -3.08 -13.69 14.27
C PRO A 128 -1.97 -12.75 14.79
N SER A 129 -2.23 -11.92 15.81
CA SER A 129 -1.26 -10.93 16.36
C SER A 129 0.08 -11.48 16.82
N ALA A 130 0.23 -12.79 16.97
CA ALA A 130 1.48 -13.44 17.29
C ALA A 130 1.70 -14.68 16.41
N PRO A 131 2.96 -15.03 16.12
CA PRO A 131 3.26 -16.25 15.38
C PRO A 131 2.84 -17.51 16.17
N PRO A 132 2.50 -18.61 15.50
CA PRO A 132 2.57 -18.82 14.06
C PRO A 132 1.44 -18.11 13.30
N TRP A 133 1.82 -17.34 12.27
CA TRP A 133 0.88 -16.65 11.40
C TRP A 133 0.27 -17.62 10.40
N ASN A 134 -1.04 -17.48 10.16
CA ASN A 134 -1.78 -18.20 9.13
C ASN A 134 -2.31 -17.26 8.03
N GLY A 135 -2.19 -15.94 8.21
CA GLY A 135 -2.53 -14.92 7.23
C GLY A 135 -1.52 -13.79 7.20
N VAL A 136 -1.33 -13.21 6.01
CA VAL A 136 -0.53 -12.01 5.81
C VAL A 136 -1.23 -11.11 4.79
N THR A 137 -1.33 -9.83 5.10
CA THR A 137 -1.74 -8.77 4.17
C THR A 137 -0.57 -7.82 4.04
N ILE A 138 -0.06 -7.60 2.84
CA ILE A 138 0.92 -6.56 2.55
C ILE A 138 0.12 -5.34 2.10
N ASP A 139 0.09 -4.28 2.92
CA ASP A 139 -0.66 -3.07 2.62
C ASP A 139 0.05 -2.22 1.56
N ALA A 140 1.38 -2.20 1.64
CA ALA A 140 2.25 -1.50 0.70
C ALA A 140 3.58 -2.23 0.58
N LEU A 141 4.07 -2.34 -0.65
CA LEU A 141 5.40 -2.82 -1.02
C LEU A 141 5.98 -1.86 -2.05
N HIS A 142 7.16 -1.33 -1.75
CA HIS A 142 7.91 -0.47 -2.65
C HIS A 142 9.29 -1.09 -2.88
N LEU A 143 9.65 -1.24 -4.14
CA LEU A 143 10.92 -1.76 -4.62
C LEU A 143 11.59 -0.67 -5.46
N ASP A 144 12.81 -0.30 -5.09
CA ASP A 144 13.63 0.73 -5.71
C ASP A 144 15.00 0.15 -6.10
N PRO A 145 15.06 -0.62 -7.22
CA PRO A 145 16.33 -1.08 -7.78
C PRO A 145 17.17 0.08 -8.31
N ALA A 146 18.48 0.00 -8.08
CA ALA A 146 19.42 1.00 -8.54
C ALA A 146 19.48 1.10 -10.07
N ASP A 147 19.80 2.30 -10.56
CA ASP A 147 20.02 2.57 -11.97
C ASP A 147 21.04 1.59 -12.58
N THR A 148 20.73 1.11 -13.78
CA THR A 148 21.58 0.13 -14.46
C THR A 148 21.50 0.30 -15.97
N THR A 149 22.45 -0.31 -16.67
CA THR A 149 22.42 -0.43 -18.13
C THR A 149 22.53 -1.90 -18.50
N PHE A 150 21.64 -2.38 -19.34
CA PHE A 150 21.68 -3.73 -19.91
C PHE A 150 22.25 -3.67 -21.32
N HIS A 151 23.02 -4.69 -21.70
CA HIS A 151 23.72 -4.76 -22.99
C HIS A 151 23.19 -5.92 -23.82
N PHE A 152 22.82 -5.64 -25.07
CA PHE A 152 22.27 -6.63 -25.98
C PHE A 152 23.05 -6.68 -27.29
N ASP A 153 23.25 -7.88 -27.79
CA ASP A 153 23.84 -8.19 -29.09
C ASP A 153 22.74 -8.68 -30.05
N LEU A 154 22.24 -7.78 -30.88
CA LEU A 154 21.15 -8.06 -31.81
C LEU A 154 21.67 -8.26 -33.23
N TYR A 155 20.92 -8.99 -34.06
CA TYR A 155 21.21 -9.21 -35.48
C TYR A 155 22.67 -9.62 -35.76
N CYS A 156 23.12 -10.70 -35.14
CA CYS A 156 24.48 -11.21 -35.30
C CYS A 156 24.69 -11.83 -36.70
N PHE A 157 25.58 -11.22 -37.49
CA PHE A 157 25.91 -11.67 -38.85
C PHE A 157 27.34 -12.22 -38.94
N PRO A 158 27.59 -13.29 -39.73
CA PRO A 158 28.90 -13.98 -39.76
C PRO A 158 30.12 -13.10 -40.12
N PHE A 159 29.94 -12.00 -40.85
CA PHE A 159 31.04 -11.17 -41.35
C PHE A 159 31.09 -9.75 -40.75
N ILE A 160 30.02 -9.32 -40.08
CA ILE A 160 29.83 -7.94 -39.60
C ILE A 160 29.64 -7.88 -38.09
N GLY A 161 29.56 -9.02 -37.39
CA GLY A 161 29.35 -9.09 -35.95
C GLY A 161 27.90 -8.81 -35.56
N CYS A 162 27.68 -8.65 -34.26
CA CYS A 162 26.39 -8.26 -33.69
C CYS A 162 26.26 -6.74 -33.65
N GLN A 163 25.03 -6.26 -33.76
CA GLN A 163 24.66 -4.87 -33.58
C GLN A 163 24.36 -4.63 -32.10
N PRO A 164 25.16 -3.80 -31.40
CA PRO A 164 24.94 -3.56 -29.99
C PRO A 164 23.70 -2.69 -29.77
N LEU A 165 22.98 -2.98 -28.70
CA LEU A 165 21.93 -2.14 -28.14
C LEU A 165 22.13 -2.08 -26.63
N ASP A 166 22.42 -0.90 -26.12
CA ASP A 166 22.43 -0.65 -24.68
C ASP A 166 21.11 -0.04 -24.28
N VAL A 167 20.55 -0.52 -23.16
CA VAL A 167 19.33 0.02 -22.57
C VAL A 167 19.63 0.42 -21.14
N ALA A 168 19.77 1.73 -20.93
CA ALA A 168 19.88 2.31 -19.60
C ALA A 168 18.49 2.50 -19.01
N VAL A 169 18.30 2.06 -17.77
CA VAL A 169 17.08 2.24 -16.99
C VAL A 169 17.45 3.01 -15.73
N SER A 170 16.68 4.06 -15.45
CA SER A 170 16.94 4.99 -14.34
C SER A 170 15.67 5.33 -13.57
N GLY A 171 15.81 5.52 -12.25
CA GLY A 171 14.71 5.82 -11.34
C GLY A 171 13.58 4.78 -11.40
N LEU A 172 13.94 3.50 -11.54
CA LEU A 172 12.97 2.42 -11.64
C LEU A 172 12.35 2.17 -10.27
N THR A 173 11.03 2.32 -10.16
CA THR A 173 10.28 1.90 -8.96
C THR A 173 9.21 0.88 -9.34
N ILE A 174 8.97 -0.07 -8.44
CA ILE A 174 7.89 -1.05 -8.55
C ILE A 174 7.09 -0.99 -7.25
N ASP A 175 5.89 -0.45 -7.36
CA ASP A 175 5.03 -0.12 -6.23
C ASP A 175 3.75 -0.94 -6.26
N SER A 176 3.39 -1.60 -5.15
CA SER A 176 2.06 -2.19 -5.03
C SER A 176 1.01 -1.08 -5.06
N THR A 177 -0.03 -1.24 -5.88
CA THR A 177 -1.10 -0.22 -6.02
C THR A 177 -2.30 -0.46 -5.12
N ALA A 178 -2.39 -1.63 -4.50
CA ALA A 178 -3.44 -2.02 -3.58
C ALA A 178 -2.90 -3.06 -2.57
N PRO A 179 -3.52 -3.17 -1.38
CA PRO A 179 -3.20 -4.23 -0.42
C PRO A 179 -3.40 -5.62 -1.04
N MET A 180 -2.52 -6.54 -0.67
CA MET A 180 -2.51 -7.92 -1.17
C MET A 180 -2.47 -8.89 0.00
N SER A 181 -3.42 -9.83 0.04
CA SER A 181 -3.54 -10.81 1.14
C SER A 181 -3.28 -12.23 0.66
N SER A 182 -2.70 -13.05 1.53
CA SER A 182 -2.46 -14.46 1.28
C SER A 182 -2.51 -15.27 2.58
N ILE A 183 -2.74 -16.57 2.41
CA ILE A 183 -2.60 -17.54 3.50
C ILE A 183 -1.11 -17.81 3.70
N VAL A 184 -0.68 -17.85 4.96
CA VAL A 184 0.66 -18.30 5.34
C VAL A 184 0.58 -19.80 5.59
N THR A 185 1.30 -20.57 4.77
CA THR A 185 1.39 -22.03 4.91
C THR A 185 2.21 -22.43 6.13
N ALA A 186 2.15 -23.70 6.54
CA ALA A 186 2.94 -24.21 7.67
C ALA A 186 4.47 -24.05 7.50
N SER A 187 4.96 -23.93 6.25
CA SER A 187 6.37 -23.64 5.95
C SER A 187 6.70 -22.14 5.91
N GLY A 188 5.72 -21.28 6.21
CA GLY A 188 5.81 -19.83 6.13
C GLY A 188 5.56 -19.26 4.73
N GLY A 189 5.36 -20.10 3.70
CA GLY A 189 5.15 -19.63 2.33
C GLY A 189 3.83 -18.87 2.17
N ALA A 190 3.87 -17.71 1.52
CA ALA A 190 2.73 -16.88 1.16
C ALA A 190 2.84 -16.48 -0.32
N THR A 191 1.76 -16.66 -1.09
CA THR A 191 1.72 -16.39 -2.53
C THR A 191 0.55 -15.49 -2.87
N PHE A 192 0.82 -14.44 -3.64
CA PHE A 192 -0.09 -13.40 -4.03
C PHE A 192 -0.19 -13.42 -5.57
N PRO A 193 -1.07 -14.23 -6.15
CA PRO A 193 -1.05 -14.52 -7.59
C PRO A 193 -1.41 -13.32 -8.48
N ASN A 194 -2.24 -12.41 -7.96
CA ASN A 194 -2.77 -11.26 -8.69
C ASN A 194 -2.39 -9.94 -8.00
N ALA A 195 -1.12 -9.78 -7.62
CA ALA A 195 -0.65 -8.54 -7.02
C ALA A 195 -0.51 -7.47 -8.10
N ASN A 196 -1.13 -6.31 -7.87
CA ASN A 196 -1.12 -5.19 -8.81
C ASN A 196 0.04 -4.26 -8.49
N PHE A 197 0.89 -4.03 -9.49
CA PHE A 197 2.06 -3.17 -9.40
C PHE A 197 1.97 -2.01 -10.39
N LEU A 198 2.55 -0.89 -10.00
CA LEU A 198 2.85 0.23 -10.87
C LEU A 198 4.36 0.28 -11.06
N VAL A 199 4.79 0.18 -12.31
CA VAL A 199 6.21 0.25 -12.70
C VAL A 199 6.48 1.62 -13.27
N ARG A 200 7.39 2.36 -12.63
CA ARG A 200 7.78 3.70 -13.02
C ARG A 200 9.25 3.82 -13.27
N GLY A 201 9.65 4.73 -14.14
CA GLY A 201 11.05 5.07 -14.36
C GLY A 201 11.28 5.72 -15.71
N ALA A 202 12.53 5.83 -16.10
CA ALA A 202 12.92 6.29 -17.42
C ALA A 202 13.87 5.28 -18.06
N TYR A 203 13.78 5.19 -19.38
CA TYR A 203 14.73 4.40 -20.17
C TYR A 203 15.35 5.25 -21.27
N SER A 204 16.57 4.88 -21.65
CA SER A 204 17.22 5.37 -22.86
C SER A 204 17.95 4.24 -23.55
N THR A 205 17.90 4.21 -24.87
CA THR A 205 18.63 3.23 -25.67
C THR A 205 19.73 3.89 -26.49
N THR A 206 20.86 3.20 -26.64
CA THR A 206 21.97 3.60 -27.50
C THR A 206 22.48 2.42 -28.32
N GLY A 207 23.04 2.68 -29.51
CA GLY A 207 23.51 1.63 -30.42
C GLY A 207 22.67 1.57 -31.69
N VAL A 208 22.17 0.38 -32.05
CA VAL A 208 21.39 0.15 -33.28
C VAL A 208 20.09 0.97 -33.35
N ALA A 209 19.56 1.37 -32.20
CA ALA A 209 18.42 2.28 -32.08
C ALA A 209 18.63 3.24 -30.91
N THR A 210 18.34 4.52 -31.12
CA THR A 210 18.37 5.55 -30.08
C THR A 210 16.96 6.04 -29.78
N ALA A 211 16.57 5.93 -28.52
CA ALA A 211 15.27 6.33 -28.03
C ALA A 211 15.38 6.71 -26.55
N THR A 212 14.43 7.52 -26.09
CA THR A 212 14.24 7.83 -24.67
C THR A 212 12.76 7.79 -24.37
N GLY A 213 12.39 7.31 -23.20
CA GLY A 213 11.00 7.29 -22.79
C GLY A 213 10.84 7.11 -21.29
N THR A 214 9.59 7.18 -20.86
CA THR A 214 9.19 6.92 -19.49
C THR A 214 8.51 5.56 -19.40
N LEU A 215 8.72 4.87 -18.29
CA LEU A 215 7.92 3.74 -17.84
C LEU A 215 6.88 4.29 -16.86
N ASP A 216 5.61 4.01 -17.10
CA ASP A 216 4.50 4.30 -16.18
C ASP A 216 3.38 3.31 -16.51
N ASP A 217 3.65 2.03 -16.28
CA ASP A 217 2.76 0.94 -16.65
C ASP A 217 2.23 0.21 -15.42
N ALA A 218 0.92 -0.07 -15.44
CA ALA A 218 0.25 -0.82 -14.40
C ALA A 218 0.15 -2.29 -14.82
N THR A 219 0.66 -3.19 -13.98
CA THR A 219 0.77 -4.60 -14.30
C THR A 219 0.28 -5.47 -13.15
N THR A 220 -0.06 -6.72 -13.46
CA THR A 220 -0.41 -7.72 -12.45
C THR A 220 0.62 -8.84 -12.53
N ALA A 221 1.23 -9.17 -11.40
CA ALA A 221 2.22 -10.23 -11.31
C ALA A 221 1.98 -11.08 -10.05
N THR A 222 2.47 -12.32 -10.09
CA THR A 222 2.54 -13.13 -8.88
C THR A 222 3.72 -12.68 -8.04
N PHE A 223 3.46 -12.28 -6.81
CA PHE A 223 4.50 -12.11 -5.80
C PHE A 223 4.42 -13.28 -4.82
N ALA A 224 5.56 -13.76 -4.33
CA ALA A 224 5.59 -14.73 -3.25
C ALA A 224 6.76 -14.48 -2.32
N CYS A 225 6.57 -14.84 -1.06
CA CYS A 225 7.58 -14.75 -0.03
C CYS A 225 7.41 -15.89 0.96
N ARG A 226 8.39 -16.06 1.83
CA ARG A 226 8.28 -16.86 3.04
C ARG A 226 8.32 -15.92 4.24
N VAL A 227 7.27 -15.96 5.04
CA VAL A 227 7.11 -15.23 6.29
C VAL A 227 7.68 -16.05 7.43
N GLN A 228 8.61 -15.46 8.19
CA GLN A 228 9.27 -16.11 9.32
C GLN A 228 9.24 -15.21 10.55
N ALA A 229 8.87 -15.78 11.69
CA ALA A 229 9.08 -15.14 12.98
C ALA A 229 10.54 -15.32 13.39
N LEU A 230 11.15 -14.23 13.83
CA LEU A 230 12.47 -14.20 14.45
C LEU A 230 12.33 -13.89 15.95
N ALA A 231 13.41 -14.06 16.69
CA ALA A 231 13.45 -13.70 18.10
C ALA A 231 13.17 -12.20 18.30
N LYS A 232 12.73 -11.81 19.51
CA LYS A 232 12.51 -10.40 19.90
C LYS A 232 11.50 -9.66 19.02
N SER A 233 10.35 -10.27 18.74
CA SER A 233 9.25 -9.66 17.98
C SER A 233 9.65 -9.15 16.59
N GLN A 234 10.58 -9.86 15.94
CA GLN A 234 10.98 -9.58 14.58
C GLN A 234 10.27 -10.50 13.60
N VAL A 235 9.97 -9.96 12.42
CA VAL A 235 9.50 -10.73 11.28
C VAL A 235 10.51 -10.57 10.14
N LYS A 236 10.66 -11.65 9.36
CA LYS A 236 11.49 -11.69 8.16
C LYS A 236 10.69 -12.27 7.02
N PHE A 237 10.65 -11.55 5.90
CA PHE A 237 10.20 -12.05 4.62
C PHE A 237 11.44 -12.38 3.80
N ASP A 238 11.62 -13.65 3.47
CA ASP A 238 12.70 -14.12 2.60
C ASP A 238 12.18 -15.03 1.50
N GLN A 239 13.07 -15.55 0.64
CA GLN A 239 12.68 -16.24 -0.60
C GLN A 239 11.69 -15.41 -1.43
N LEU A 240 11.94 -14.10 -1.47
CA LEU A 240 11.12 -13.17 -2.21
C LEU A 240 11.22 -13.52 -3.71
N SER A 241 10.08 -13.57 -4.38
CA SER A 241 10.00 -13.78 -5.81
C SER A 241 8.88 -12.95 -6.38
N LEU A 242 9.13 -12.40 -7.56
CA LEU A 242 8.16 -11.64 -8.34
C LEU A 242 8.21 -12.23 -9.75
N ALA A 243 7.04 -12.68 -10.23
CA ALA A 243 6.91 -13.21 -11.57
C ALA A 243 7.36 -12.16 -12.60
N PRO A 244 7.92 -12.58 -13.75
CA PRO A 244 8.41 -11.65 -14.74
C PRO A 244 7.33 -10.65 -15.16
N ILE A 245 7.69 -9.38 -15.12
CA ILE A 245 6.85 -8.29 -15.62
C ILE A 245 7.14 -8.16 -17.12
N VAL A 246 6.12 -8.41 -17.94
CA VAL A 246 6.21 -8.30 -19.39
C VAL A 246 5.63 -6.96 -19.80
N ASN A 247 6.49 -6.06 -20.28
CA ASN A 247 6.10 -4.80 -20.87
C ASN A 247 6.18 -4.93 -22.39
N VAL A 248 5.04 -4.77 -23.05
CA VAL A 248 4.99 -4.74 -24.52
C VAL A 248 5.00 -3.28 -24.93
N VAL A 249 6.05 -2.87 -25.64
CA VAL A 249 6.15 -1.50 -26.14
C VAL A 249 5.24 -1.39 -27.36
N ASP A 250 4.38 -0.37 -27.36
CA ASP A 250 3.45 -0.12 -28.46
C ASP A 250 4.22 0.04 -29.79
N ALA A 251 3.81 -0.72 -30.81
CA ALA A 251 4.39 -0.70 -32.14
C ALA A 251 4.37 0.70 -32.78
N ALA A 252 3.41 1.56 -32.41
CA ALA A 252 3.36 2.94 -32.90
C ALA A 252 4.51 3.82 -32.39
N SER A 253 5.13 3.45 -31.27
CA SER A 253 6.29 4.14 -30.69
C SER A 253 7.63 3.60 -31.20
N LEU A 254 7.61 2.54 -32.01
CA LEU A 254 8.82 1.90 -32.51
C LEU A 254 9.32 2.55 -33.82
N PRO A 255 10.65 2.59 -34.05
CA PRO A 255 11.22 3.03 -35.32
C PRO A 255 10.66 2.25 -36.52
N SER A 256 10.59 2.89 -37.69
CA SER A 256 10.09 2.26 -38.91
C SER A 256 10.86 0.97 -39.23
N GLY A 257 10.13 -0.14 -39.35
CA GLY A 257 10.70 -1.46 -39.66
C GLY A 257 10.65 -2.47 -38.51
N VAL A 258 10.38 -2.02 -37.28
CA VAL A 258 10.11 -2.91 -36.13
C VAL A 258 8.60 -3.15 -36.01
N THR A 259 8.19 -4.42 -36.00
CA THR A 259 6.78 -4.82 -35.93
C THR A 259 6.34 -5.21 -34.52
N ALA A 260 7.27 -5.58 -33.65
CA ALA A 260 7.02 -5.85 -32.24
C ALA A 260 8.31 -5.72 -31.41
N LEU A 261 8.18 -5.18 -30.21
CA LEU A 261 9.20 -5.15 -29.17
C LEU A 261 8.59 -5.63 -27.86
N THR A 262 9.05 -6.78 -27.39
CA THR A 262 8.68 -7.30 -26.06
C THR A 262 9.88 -7.15 -25.13
N ILE A 263 9.65 -6.52 -23.98
CA ILE A 263 10.63 -6.38 -22.92
C ILE A 263 10.11 -7.17 -21.72
N THR A 264 10.83 -8.21 -21.35
CA THR A 264 10.50 -8.99 -20.16
C THR A 264 11.51 -8.68 -19.06
N PHE A 265 11.04 -8.18 -17.93
CA PHE A 265 11.81 -7.96 -16.72
C PHE A 265 11.54 -9.09 -15.74
N ALA A 266 12.48 -10.03 -15.64
CA ALA A 266 12.43 -11.04 -14.59
C ALA A 266 13.25 -10.56 -13.39
N SER A 267 12.57 -10.31 -12.28
CA SER A 267 13.18 -9.93 -11.01
C SER A 267 13.26 -11.15 -10.10
N ASN A 268 14.48 -11.59 -9.79
CA ASN A 268 14.72 -12.56 -8.75
C ASN A 268 15.27 -11.85 -7.50
N LEU A 269 14.44 -11.84 -6.45
CA LEU A 269 14.70 -11.19 -5.18
C LEU A 269 15.33 -12.17 -4.15
N THR A 270 15.88 -13.32 -4.57
CA THR A 270 16.46 -14.31 -3.65
C THR A 270 17.61 -13.78 -2.78
N ASN A 271 18.31 -12.73 -3.25
CA ASN A 271 19.39 -12.06 -2.50
C ASN A 271 18.88 -10.87 -1.68
N THR A 272 17.55 -10.73 -1.57
CA THR A 272 16.88 -9.72 -0.77
C THR A 272 16.00 -10.39 0.27
N THR A 273 15.97 -9.81 1.45
CA THR A 273 15.04 -10.15 2.51
C THR A 273 14.47 -8.85 3.05
N LEU A 274 13.20 -8.84 3.45
CA LEU A 274 12.63 -7.72 4.19
C LEU A 274 12.53 -8.12 5.65
N SER A 275 13.00 -7.29 6.57
CA SER A 275 12.84 -7.56 7.99
C SER A 275 12.44 -6.32 8.76
N GLY A 276 11.79 -6.55 9.88
CA GLY A 276 11.22 -5.49 10.69
C GLY A 276 10.74 -6.00 12.03
N MET A 277 10.42 -5.06 12.92
CA MET A 277 9.67 -5.38 14.13
C MET A 277 8.19 -5.52 13.76
N TYR A 278 7.53 -6.54 14.29
CA TYR A 278 6.07 -6.57 14.31
C TYR A 278 5.59 -6.12 15.69
N VAL A 279 4.57 -5.27 15.70
CA VAL A 279 3.84 -4.90 16.92
C VAL A 279 2.61 -5.77 16.94
N ALA A 280 2.56 -6.72 17.88
CA ALA A 280 1.36 -7.48 18.13
C ALA A 280 0.24 -6.51 18.52
N ALA A 281 -0.90 -6.54 17.83
CA ALA A 281 -2.07 -5.88 18.37
C ALA A 281 -2.38 -6.53 19.72
N ASN A 282 -2.06 -5.81 20.78
CA ASN A 282 -2.37 -6.21 22.13
C ASN A 282 -3.77 -5.66 22.42
N PRO A 283 -4.79 -6.51 22.58
CA PRO A 283 -6.15 -6.03 22.85
C PRO A 283 -6.25 -5.24 24.16
N TYR A 284 -5.23 -5.31 25.02
CA TYR A 284 -5.14 -4.58 26.28
C TYR A 284 -4.33 -3.27 26.17
N ASP A 285 -3.61 -3.07 25.06
CA ASP A 285 -2.99 -1.79 24.68
C ASP A 285 -4.08 -0.93 24.01
N LEU A 286 -4.78 -0.18 24.86
CA LEU A 286 -5.94 0.61 24.49
C LEU A 286 -5.54 1.91 23.79
N ASN A 287 -4.29 2.34 23.91
CA ASN A 287 -3.79 3.57 23.32
C ASN A 287 -2.95 3.34 22.03
N GLY A 288 -2.51 2.11 21.78
CA GLY A 288 -1.76 1.66 20.61
C GLY A 288 -0.26 1.96 20.63
N ASP A 289 0.35 2.20 21.79
CA ASP A 289 1.77 2.56 21.93
C ASP A 289 2.72 1.35 22.03
N GLY A 290 2.15 0.14 22.08
CA GLY A 290 2.86 -1.14 22.09
C GLY A 290 3.18 -1.69 23.47
N VAL A 291 2.77 -1.02 24.56
CA VAL A 291 2.95 -1.46 25.95
C VAL A 291 1.60 -1.38 26.68
N VAL A 292 1.34 -2.26 27.66
CA VAL A 292 0.15 -2.13 28.51
C VAL A 292 0.56 -1.48 29.82
N ASP A 293 0.24 -0.20 29.98
CA ASP A 293 0.65 0.56 31.15
C ASP A 293 -0.43 1.51 31.70
N ALA A 294 0.01 2.50 32.48
CA ALA A 294 -0.87 3.48 33.10
C ALA A 294 -1.66 4.33 32.09
N ALA A 295 -1.16 4.49 30.87
CA ALA A 295 -1.86 5.19 29.80
C ALA A 295 -3.05 4.38 29.30
N ASP A 296 -2.94 3.05 29.17
CA ASP A 296 -4.08 2.17 28.84
C ASP A 296 -5.09 2.12 29.97
N LEU A 297 -4.61 2.03 31.22
CA LEU A 297 -5.46 2.13 32.39
C LEU A 297 -6.26 3.45 32.39
N SER A 298 -5.64 4.56 32.00
CA SER A 298 -6.34 5.84 31.90
C SER A 298 -7.44 5.82 30.84
N THR A 299 -7.21 5.14 29.72
CA THR A 299 -8.19 4.93 28.64
C THR A 299 -9.35 4.05 29.10
N LEU A 300 -9.06 2.97 29.85
CA LEU A 300 -10.09 2.12 30.46
C LEU A 300 -10.96 2.90 31.44
N LEU A 301 -10.34 3.63 32.37
CA LEU A 301 -11.06 4.43 33.37
C LEU A 301 -11.89 5.55 32.76
N ALA A 302 -11.47 6.12 31.62
CA ALA A 302 -12.25 7.11 30.88
C ALA A 302 -13.56 6.53 30.31
N GLN A 303 -13.64 5.21 30.12
CA GLN A 303 -14.81 4.51 29.59
C GLN A 303 -15.62 3.79 30.67
N TRP A 304 -15.30 4.00 31.95
CA TRP A 304 -15.92 3.28 33.06
C TRP A 304 -17.45 3.39 33.09
N GLY A 305 -18.13 2.24 33.17
CA GLY A 305 -19.58 2.14 33.26
C GLY A 305 -20.34 2.43 31.97
N VAL A 306 -19.64 2.56 30.84
CA VAL A 306 -20.26 2.68 29.51
C VAL A 306 -19.71 1.61 28.57
N ALA A 307 -20.40 1.34 27.46
CA ALA A 307 -19.86 0.50 26.39
C ALA A 307 -18.68 1.23 25.71
N GLY A 308 -17.62 0.50 25.40
CA GLY A 308 -16.41 1.11 24.85
C GLY A 308 -15.40 0.09 24.34
N SER A 309 -14.27 0.58 23.84
CA SER A 309 -13.16 -0.27 23.39
C SER A 309 -12.44 -0.99 24.55
N ALA A 310 -12.63 -0.53 25.78
CA ALA A 310 -12.07 -1.14 26.99
C ALA A 310 -12.97 -2.19 27.63
N ASP A 311 -14.04 -2.63 26.94
CA ASP A 311 -14.86 -3.79 27.30
C ASP A 311 -14.12 -5.05 26.82
N LEU A 312 -13.22 -5.53 27.68
CA LEU A 312 -12.26 -6.58 27.43
C LEU A 312 -12.85 -7.98 27.70
N ASP A 313 -13.84 -8.08 28.58
CA ASP A 313 -14.56 -9.33 28.84
C ASP A 313 -15.80 -9.52 27.94
N GLY A 314 -16.25 -8.46 27.28
CA GLY A 314 -17.32 -8.47 26.29
C GLY A 314 -18.73 -8.50 26.90
N ASP A 315 -18.90 -8.08 28.16
CA ASP A 315 -20.19 -8.05 28.85
C ASP A 315 -21.09 -6.86 28.43
N GLY A 316 -20.55 -5.92 27.67
CA GLY A 316 -21.21 -4.73 27.15
C GLY A 316 -20.96 -3.45 27.94
N LEU A 317 -20.20 -3.49 29.05
CA LEU A 317 -19.86 -2.33 29.89
C LEU A 317 -18.43 -2.43 30.44
N VAL A 318 -17.68 -1.33 30.41
CA VAL A 318 -16.34 -1.30 31.03
C VAL A 318 -16.45 -1.26 32.56
N GLY A 319 -15.83 -2.20 33.25
CA GLY A 319 -15.88 -2.33 34.70
C GLY A 319 -14.67 -3.01 35.34
N ALA A 320 -14.91 -3.54 36.55
CA ALA A 320 -13.85 -4.11 37.38
C ALA A 320 -13.26 -5.40 36.79
N ALA A 321 -14.03 -6.14 36.00
CA ALA A 321 -13.55 -7.33 35.30
C ALA A 321 -12.55 -6.95 34.21
N ASP A 322 -12.84 -5.93 33.40
CA ASP A 322 -11.91 -5.41 32.39
C ASP A 322 -10.64 -4.86 33.00
N LEU A 323 -10.76 -4.13 34.13
CA LEU A 323 -9.61 -3.65 34.87
C LEU A 323 -8.70 -4.80 35.32
N ALA A 324 -9.28 -5.88 35.85
CA ALA A 324 -8.51 -7.04 36.26
C ALA A 324 -7.80 -7.70 35.07
N ILE A 325 -8.46 -7.76 33.91
CA ILE A 325 -7.87 -8.27 32.66
C ILE A 325 -6.70 -7.38 32.21
N LEU A 326 -6.86 -6.05 32.18
CA LEU A 326 -5.81 -5.12 31.81
C LEU A 326 -4.60 -5.24 32.75
N LEU A 327 -4.82 -5.23 34.07
CA LEU A 327 -3.75 -5.36 35.06
C LEU A 327 -3.04 -6.73 34.98
N SER A 328 -3.76 -7.80 34.60
CA SER A 328 -3.15 -9.12 34.41
C SER A 328 -2.21 -9.19 33.20
N ASN A 329 -2.34 -8.24 32.26
CA ASN A 329 -1.51 -8.12 31.06
C ASN A 329 -0.59 -6.89 31.12
N TRP A 330 -0.34 -6.35 32.31
CA TRP A 330 0.53 -5.20 32.51
C TRP A 330 1.99 -5.50 32.15
N GLY A 331 2.63 -4.59 31.43
CA GLY A 331 4.07 -4.63 31.13
C GLY A 331 4.44 -4.58 29.66
#